data_AF-A0A094D4T2-F1
#
_entry.id   AF-A0A094D4T2-F1
#
_cell.length_a   1.000
_cell.length_b   1.000
_cell.length_c   1.000
_cell.angle_alpha   90.00
_cell.angle_beta   90.00
_cell.angle_gamma   90.00
#
_symmetry.space_group_name_H-M   'P 1'
#
loop_
_entity.id
_entity.type
_entity.pdbx_description
1 polymer ?
#
loop_
_entity_poly.entity_id
_entity_poly.type
_entity_poly.pdbx_seq_one_letter_code
_entity_poly.pdbx_strand_id
1 'polypeptide(L)'
;MTQQLSSFSDGEIYLKIVEAKTFGWEEDIQIWKAHLSSRKQTSLNSLLGHEGISDAFNELRVFPGLWKGLELGNIPDLLALHLKEIIHYLRHIKSVWDEITQGEDALKRAVCPETVQFLYLRAPAASVADRISIIQAMRHGTIFQSVPENDKRAITRTLLNLPVIIPTIKSLHENQKLIEIGVKILKDTILGRKLRATTVRQALEEEWTPPRDMRIEINEGQFFSLPKLRRSVQWELTYQQIWLFILREFPGLSGTAPLLDSRKDRVPESCCIRNFTTQQKFCQFTANLGIIKSKISTKASAKCTHRTRAHHSAANSSVDGVIQNRRCGRPIRNSYMRYKTKLYLPMLAETPTFSSNELPTSTYVLRDFMLSFFGPASISVRTSENPIEHSIFISDGDTLSESIASPRVSSDDDDVAESAGLDTSIDDDDLLPHFDNEERLEDEAASNNEIETSRQRSPLQSKISPEVHPEIFQQREVSQPDDALSGDSSSPIPLNSTTKTSQTAYAVGAALNGDHIMTAKSQLALVEKARSLIPQWFCWSK
;
A
#
# COMPACT_ATOMS: atom_id res chain seq x y z
N MET A 1 24.87 -3.12 -32.62
CA MET A 1 23.55 -2.86 -32.02
C MET A 1 23.69 -2.87 -30.52
N THR A 2 23.49 -1.74 -29.86
CA THR A 2 23.34 -1.71 -28.39
C THR A 2 21.98 -2.28 -28.03
N GLN A 3 21.94 -3.43 -27.36
CA GLN A 3 20.69 -3.88 -26.76
C GLN A 3 20.31 -2.89 -25.66
N GLN A 4 19.12 -2.29 -25.82
CA GLN A 4 18.52 -1.42 -24.83
C GLN A 4 18.06 -2.31 -23.66
N LEU A 5 18.91 -2.48 -22.65
CA LEU A 5 18.55 -3.24 -21.45
C LEU A 5 17.25 -2.66 -20.87
N SER A 6 16.19 -3.47 -20.86
CA SER A 6 15.02 -3.21 -20.04
C SER A 6 15.48 -3.15 -18.58
N SER A 7 15.23 -2.03 -17.91
CA SER A 7 15.58 -1.88 -16.50
C SER A 7 14.61 -2.71 -15.66
N PHE A 8 15.03 -3.94 -15.32
CA PHE A 8 14.27 -4.81 -14.42
C PHE A 8 13.87 -4.07 -13.14
N SER A 9 12.62 -4.27 -12.72
CA SER A 9 12.13 -3.72 -11.45
C SER A 9 12.77 -4.42 -10.26
N ASP A 10 12.73 -3.73 -9.11
CA ASP A 10 13.22 -4.26 -7.84
C ASP A 10 12.56 -5.60 -7.45
N GLY A 11 11.29 -5.80 -7.81
CA GLY A 11 10.56 -7.03 -7.59
C GLY A 11 10.95 -8.18 -8.52
N GLU A 12 11.18 -7.91 -9.81
CA GLU A 12 11.68 -8.94 -10.74
C GLU A 12 13.06 -9.44 -10.32
N ILE A 13 13.95 -8.53 -9.91
CA ILE A 13 15.28 -8.88 -9.40
C ILE A 13 15.18 -9.66 -8.06
N TYR A 14 14.30 -9.25 -7.14
CA TYR A 14 14.03 -10.00 -5.91
C TYR A 14 13.55 -11.42 -6.23
N LEU A 15 12.55 -11.58 -7.10
CA LEU A 15 11.99 -12.87 -7.49
C LEU A 15 13.07 -13.80 -8.07
N LYS A 16 13.94 -13.29 -8.95
CA LYS A 16 15.04 -14.04 -9.55
C LYS A 16 16.10 -14.45 -8.54
N ILE A 17 16.41 -13.60 -7.56
CA ILE A 17 17.38 -13.93 -6.50
C ILE A 17 16.82 -14.98 -5.53
N VAL A 18 15.54 -14.93 -5.18
CA VAL A 18 14.92 -15.98 -4.34
C VAL A 18 14.76 -17.28 -5.12
N GLU A 19 14.41 -17.24 -6.41
CA GLU A 19 14.40 -18.42 -7.30
C GLU A 19 15.78 -19.08 -7.37
N ALA A 20 16.84 -18.32 -7.65
CA ALA A 20 18.21 -18.82 -7.69
C ALA A 20 18.67 -19.37 -6.32
N LYS A 21 18.27 -18.75 -5.20
CA LYS A 21 18.47 -19.32 -3.85
C LYS A 21 17.77 -20.66 -3.65
N THR A 22 16.53 -20.82 -4.11
CA THR A 22 15.78 -22.09 -3.99
C THR A 22 16.47 -23.24 -4.72
N PHE A 23 17.15 -22.98 -5.84
CA PHE A 23 17.86 -23.99 -6.64
C PHE A 23 19.38 -24.06 -6.40
N GLY A 24 19.94 -23.25 -5.48
CA GLY A 24 21.38 -23.24 -5.17
C GLY A 24 22.28 -22.59 -6.24
N TRP A 25 21.72 -21.76 -7.13
CA TRP A 25 22.44 -21.14 -8.25
C TRP A 25 23.15 -19.85 -7.79
N GLU A 26 24.25 -19.97 -7.04
CA GLU A 26 24.97 -18.81 -6.49
C GLU A 26 25.52 -17.87 -7.58
N GLU A 27 25.90 -18.37 -8.76
CA GLU A 27 26.31 -17.52 -9.89
C GLU A 27 25.16 -16.61 -10.36
N ASP A 28 23.95 -17.17 -10.58
CA ASP A 28 22.75 -16.40 -10.93
C ASP A 28 22.42 -15.37 -9.83
N ILE A 29 22.58 -15.71 -8.54
CA ILE A 29 22.39 -14.76 -7.42
C ILE A 29 23.29 -13.53 -7.57
N GLN A 30 24.57 -13.70 -7.93
CA GLN A 30 25.51 -12.59 -8.07
C GLN A 30 25.25 -11.77 -9.35
N ILE A 31 24.86 -12.43 -10.45
CA ILE A 31 24.41 -11.78 -11.68
C ILE A 31 23.20 -10.87 -11.39
N TRP A 32 22.15 -11.39 -10.77
CA TRP A 32 20.95 -10.60 -10.47
C TRP A 32 21.21 -9.47 -9.45
N LYS A 33 22.12 -9.68 -8.47
CA LYS A 33 22.58 -8.59 -7.58
C LYS A 33 23.27 -7.46 -8.34
N ALA A 34 24.02 -7.74 -9.41
CA ALA A 34 24.75 -6.72 -10.17
C ALA A 34 23.83 -5.69 -10.86
N HIS A 35 22.57 -6.04 -11.13
CA HIS A 35 21.56 -5.10 -11.64
C HIS A 35 21.08 -4.08 -10.57
N LEU A 36 21.38 -4.29 -9.29
CA LEU A 36 21.04 -3.39 -8.19
C LEU A 36 22.21 -2.46 -7.85
N SER A 37 21.92 -1.19 -7.57
CA SER A 37 22.90 -0.29 -6.95
C SER A 37 23.30 -0.78 -5.56
N SER A 38 24.53 -0.46 -5.11
CA SER A 38 25.06 -0.90 -3.80
C SER A 38 24.06 -0.69 -2.63
N ARG A 39 23.38 0.46 -2.54
CA ARG A 39 22.33 0.69 -1.53
C ARG A 39 21.17 -0.31 -1.64
N LYS A 40 20.71 -0.63 -2.85
CA LYS A 40 19.65 -1.63 -3.05
C LYS A 40 20.13 -3.06 -2.77
N GLN A 41 21.39 -3.40 -3.06
CA GLN A 41 21.99 -4.68 -2.66
C GLN A 41 22.03 -4.83 -1.13
N THR A 42 22.45 -3.80 -0.38
CA THR A 42 22.39 -3.80 1.09
C THR A 42 20.95 -3.97 1.57
N SER A 43 20.01 -3.22 0.99
CA SER A 43 18.59 -3.26 1.36
C SER A 43 17.97 -4.65 1.13
N LEU A 44 18.29 -5.27 -0.01
CA LEU A 44 17.91 -6.65 -0.34
C LEU A 44 18.49 -7.65 0.65
N ASN A 45 19.79 -7.56 0.97
CA ASN A 45 20.43 -8.46 1.92
C ASN A 45 19.82 -8.30 3.33
N SER A 46 19.43 -7.08 3.74
CA SER A 46 18.70 -6.85 5.00
C SER A 46 17.29 -7.44 5.00
N LEU A 47 16.56 -7.40 3.88
CA LEU A 47 15.26 -8.04 3.74
C LEU A 47 15.38 -9.57 3.83
N LEU A 48 16.27 -10.15 3.02
CA LEU A 48 16.52 -11.60 2.97
C LEU A 48 17.14 -12.17 4.26
N GLY A 49 17.64 -11.32 5.15
CA GLY A 49 18.12 -11.68 6.49
C GLY A 49 17.08 -11.49 7.60
N HIS A 50 15.90 -10.95 7.31
CA HIS A 50 14.81 -10.75 8.27
C HIS A 50 13.69 -11.77 8.02
N GLU A 51 13.99 -13.05 8.29
CA GLU A 51 13.19 -14.26 8.03
C GLU A 51 11.67 -14.00 7.97
N GLY A 52 11.00 -13.76 9.12
CA GLY A 52 9.54 -13.61 9.16
C GLY A 52 8.92 -12.46 8.33
N ILE A 53 9.70 -11.49 7.85
CA ILE A 53 9.24 -10.51 6.84
C ILE A 53 9.58 -10.99 5.43
N SER A 54 10.76 -11.58 5.20
CA SER A 54 11.09 -12.19 3.92
C SER A 54 10.13 -13.33 3.55
N ASP A 55 9.70 -14.12 4.53
CA ASP A 55 8.74 -15.21 4.36
C ASP A 55 7.35 -14.68 3.98
N ALA A 56 6.89 -13.63 4.68
CA ALA A 56 5.62 -12.97 4.36
C ALA A 56 5.63 -12.27 2.99
N PHE A 57 6.79 -11.82 2.52
CA PHE A 57 6.99 -11.42 1.12
C PHE A 57 6.99 -12.64 0.19
N ASN A 58 7.64 -13.75 0.57
CA ASN A 58 7.70 -14.96 -0.24
C ASN A 58 6.31 -15.63 -0.42
N GLU A 59 5.40 -15.49 0.55
CA GLU A 59 3.99 -15.87 0.43
C GLU A 59 3.27 -15.17 -0.75
N LEU A 60 3.74 -14.00 -1.19
CA LEU A 60 3.19 -13.25 -2.33
C LEU A 60 3.78 -13.65 -3.69
N ARG A 61 4.72 -14.61 -3.76
CA ARG A 61 5.35 -15.04 -5.03
C ARG A 61 4.37 -15.67 -6.02
N VAL A 62 3.22 -16.17 -5.55
CA VAL A 62 2.17 -16.76 -6.40
C VAL A 62 1.43 -15.73 -7.27
N PHE A 63 1.59 -14.43 -7.01
CA PHE A 63 0.97 -13.32 -7.76
C PHE A 63 2.05 -12.47 -8.47
N PRO A 64 2.47 -12.81 -9.71
CA PRO A 64 3.59 -12.13 -10.37
C PRO A 64 3.41 -10.61 -10.49
N GLY A 65 2.19 -10.14 -10.78
CA GLY A 65 1.88 -8.73 -10.97
C GLY A 65 2.12 -7.82 -9.76
N LEU A 66 2.09 -8.36 -8.53
CA LEU A 66 2.31 -7.55 -7.31
C LEU A 66 3.73 -6.97 -7.23
N TRP A 67 4.70 -7.67 -7.82
CA TRP A 67 6.13 -7.41 -7.61
C TRP A 67 6.63 -6.15 -8.31
N LYS A 68 5.94 -5.66 -9.35
CA LYS A 68 6.18 -4.34 -9.95
C LYS A 68 6.00 -3.17 -8.95
N GLY A 69 5.33 -3.43 -7.82
CA GLY A 69 5.15 -2.49 -6.72
C GLY A 69 6.20 -2.54 -5.60
N LEU A 70 7.20 -3.43 -5.66
CA LEU A 70 8.28 -3.49 -4.66
C LEU A 70 9.27 -2.33 -4.85
N GLU A 71 9.64 -1.65 -3.77
CA GLU A 71 10.61 -0.56 -3.78
C GLU A 71 11.74 -0.86 -2.77
N LEU A 72 12.82 -1.53 -3.23
CA LEU A 72 13.97 -1.91 -2.38
C LEU A 72 14.64 -0.69 -1.71
N GLY A 73 14.43 0.52 -2.24
CA GLY A 73 14.90 1.76 -1.63
C GLY A 73 14.26 2.11 -0.28
N ASN A 74 13.03 1.64 -0.03
CA ASN A 74 12.22 1.92 1.18
C ASN A 74 12.40 0.85 2.27
N ILE A 75 12.94 -0.31 1.91
CA ILE A 75 13.11 -1.48 2.80
C ILE A 75 13.93 -1.17 4.07
N PRO A 76 15.04 -0.40 4.04
CA PRO A 76 15.77 -0.08 5.27
C PRO A 76 14.92 0.70 6.29
N ASP A 77 14.09 1.61 5.79
CA ASP A 77 13.18 2.42 6.61
C ASP A 77 12.00 1.57 7.13
N LEU A 78 11.48 0.65 6.31
CA LEU A 78 10.45 -0.34 6.68
C LEU A 78 10.91 -1.25 7.82
N LEU A 79 12.13 -1.81 7.74
CA LEU A 79 12.70 -2.68 8.77
C LEU A 79 13.01 -1.90 10.07
N ALA A 80 13.45 -0.64 9.96
CA ALA A 80 13.71 0.24 11.11
C ALA A 80 12.47 0.67 11.91
N LEU A 81 11.27 0.25 11.49
CA LEU A 81 10.03 0.40 12.26
C LEU A 81 9.96 -0.57 13.45
N HIS A 82 10.54 -1.76 13.35
CA HIS A 82 10.40 -2.86 14.33
C HIS A 82 8.93 -3.23 14.61
N LEU A 83 8.12 -3.35 13.56
CA LEU A 83 6.70 -3.73 13.61
C LEU A 83 6.49 -5.13 13.01
N LYS A 84 5.76 -6.00 13.73
CA LYS A 84 5.27 -7.29 13.20
C LYS A 84 3.98 -7.11 12.37
N GLU A 85 3.34 -5.96 12.51
CA GLU A 85 2.18 -5.47 11.78
C GLU A 85 2.45 -5.36 10.26
N ILE A 86 3.72 -5.28 9.86
CA ILE A 86 4.16 -5.40 8.46
C ILE A 86 3.86 -6.80 7.90
N ILE A 87 4.03 -7.86 8.71
CA ILE A 87 3.70 -9.25 8.35
C ILE A 87 2.18 -9.40 8.20
N HIS A 88 1.41 -8.76 9.09
CA HIS A 88 -0.05 -8.70 8.99
C HIS A 88 -0.50 -8.00 7.69
N TYR A 89 0.11 -6.87 7.33
CA TYR A 89 -0.18 -6.18 6.06
C TYR A 89 0.17 -7.04 4.83
N LEU A 90 1.31 -7.73 4.84
CA LEU A 90 1.71 -8.64 3.75
C LEU A 90 0.73 -9.82 3.60
N ARG A 91 0.28 -10.40 4.72
CA ARG A 91 -0.74 -11.47 4.72
C ARG A 91 -2.14 -10.97 4.37
N HIS A 92 -2.47 -9.74 4.70
CA HIS A 92 -3.69 -9.08 4.23
C HIS A 92 -3.68 -8.87 2.71
N ILE A 93 -2.54 -8.46 2.12
CA ILE A 93 -2.36 -8.47 0.65
C ILE A 93 -2.61 -9.88 0.10
N LYS A 94 -1.95 -10.90 0.67
CA LYS A 94 -2.11 -12.29 0.24
C LYS A 94 -3.58 -12.72 0.26
N SER A 95 -4.28 -12.47 1.37
CA SER A 95 -5.68 -12.86 1.59
C SER A 95 -6.62 -12.22 0.56
N VAL A 96 -6.50 -10.92 0.31
CA VAL A 96 -7.37 -10.22 -0.65
C VAL A 96 -7.11 -10.68 -2.08
N TRP A 97 -5.86 -10.96 -2.45
CA TRP A 97 -5.55 -11.46 -3.79
C TRP A 97 -5.88 -12.95 -3.98
N ASP A 98 -5.77 -13.79 -2.95
CA ASP A 98 -6.33 -15.16 -2.96
C ASP A 98 -7.85 -15.12 -3.14
N GLU A 99 -8.56 -14.25 -2.41
CA GLU A 99 -10.01 -14.07 -2.53
C GLU A 99 -10.42 -13.64 -3.94
N ILE A 100 -9.81 -12.58 -4.49
CA ILE A 100 -10.02 -12.12 -5.87
C ILE A 100 -9.85 -13.28 -6.87
N THR A 101 -8.81 -14.09 -6.70
CA THR A 101 -8.45 -15.20 -7.59
C THR A 101 -9.08 -16.54 -7.22
N GLN A 102 -10.11 -16.54 -6.36
CA GLN A 102 -10.85 -17.74 -5.92
C GLN A 102 -9.96 -18.84 -5.30
N GLY A 103 -8.74 -18.50 -4.86
CA GLY A 103 -7.73 -19.45 -4.42
C GLY A 103 -7.07 -20.29 -5.52
N GLU A 104 -7.35 -20.05 -6.80
CA GLU A 104 -6.88 -20.90 -7.92
C GLU A 104 -5.51 -20.50 -8.48
N ASP A 105 -4.55 -21.42 -8.48
CA ASP A 105 -3.17 -21.17 -8.95
C ASP A 105 -3.05 -20.87 -10.46
N ALA A 106 -4.10 -21.10 -11.26
CA ALA A 106 -4.19 -20.58 -12.63
C ALA A 106 -4.46 -19.06 -12.62
N LEU A 107 -5.48 -18.63 -11.87
CA LEU A 107 -5.92 -17.24 -11.76
C LEU A 107 -4.87 -16.36 -11.06
N LYS A 108 -4.17 -16.89 -10.03
CA LYS A 108 -3.04 -16.20 -9.36
C LYS A 108 -1.92 -15.84 -10.32
N ARG A 109 -1.54 -16.78 -11.21
CA ARG A 109 -0.52 -16.56 -12.25
C ARG A 109 -0.99 -15.66 -13.38
N ALA A 110 -2.30 -15.51 -13.58
CA ALA A 110 -2.89 -14.56 -14.52
C ALA A 110 -2.96 -13.10 -14.00
N VAL A 111 -2.62 -12.86 -12.72
CA VAL A 111 -2.49 -11.51 -12.16
C VAL A 111 -1.26 -10.81 -12.78
N CYS A 112 -1.49 -10.10 -13.89
CA CYS A 112 -0.46 -9.27 -14.54
C CYS A 112 -0.28 -7.92 -13.81
N PRO A 113 0.89 -7.26 -13.96
CA PRO A 113 1.14 -6.00 -13.28
C PRO A 113 0.18 -4.86 -13.67
N GLU A 114 -0.38 -4.89 -14.87
CA GLU A 114 -1.33 -3.90 -15.39
C GLU A 114 -2.69 -4.04 -14.71
N THR A 115 -3.11 -5.28 -14.43
CA THR A 115 -4.30 -5.57 -13.59
C THR A 115 -4.10 -5.08 -12.16
N VAL A 116 -2.91 -5.32 -11.57
CA VAL A 116 -2.55 -4.79 -10.24
C VAL A 116 -2.54 -3.27 -10.22
N GLN A 117 -1.95 -2.63 -11.23
CA GLN A 117 -1.87 -1.16 -11.32
C GLN A 117 -3.24 -0.51 -11.51
N PHE A 118 -4.19 -1.18 -12.16
CA PHE A 118 -5.57 -0.71 -12.27
C PHE A 118 -6.33 -0.85 -10.94
N LEU A 119 -6.21 -1.99 -10.26
CA LEU A 119 -6.97 -2.29 -9.05
C LEU A 119 -6.40 -1.62 -7.78
N TYR A 120 -5.09 -1.36 -7.72
CA TYR A 120 -4.40 -0.65 -6.63
C TYR A 120 -5.19 0.53 -6.07
N LEU A 121 -5.57 0.49 -4.78
CA LEU A 121 -6.36 1.52 -4.09
C LEU A 121 -7.83 1.70 -4.55
N ARG A 122 -8.38 0.85 -5.40
CA ARG A 122 -9.84 0.82 -5.65
C ARG A 122 -10.56 0.20 -4.45
N ALA A 123 -11.76 0.69 -4.12
CA ALA A 123 -12.56 0.28 -2.97
C ALA A 123 -14.05 0.18 -3.35
N PRO A 124 -14.40 -0.73 -4.27
CA PRO A 124 -15.69 -0.72 -4.98
C PRO A 124 -16.93 -0.90 -4.10
N ALA A 125 -16.83 -1.55 -2.94
CA ALA A 125 -17.93 -1.61 -1.97
C ALA A 125 -18.33 -0.21 -1.46
N ALA A 126 -17.38 0.72 -1.36
CA ALA A 126 -17.56 2.05 -0.79
C ALA A 126 -17.53 3.21 -1.82
N SER A 127 -17.46 2.89 -3.12
CA SER A 127 -17.07 3.81 -4.19
C SER A 127 -17.76 3.46 -5.51
N VAL A 128 -18.82 4.19 -5.84
CA VAL A 128 -19.58 3.99 -7.10
C VAL A 128 -18.68 4.21 -8.32
N ALA A 129 -17.75 5.18 -8.28
CA ALA A 129 -16.82 5.43 -9.38
C ALA A 129 -15.85 4.25 -9.60
N ASP A 130 -15.35 3.62 -8.53
CA ASP A 130 -14.51 2.42 -8.66
C ASP A 130 -15.32 1.22 -9.16
N ARG A 131 -16.57 1.07 -8.69
CA ARG A 131 -17.48 -0.01 -9.09
C ARG A 131 -17.74 0.04 -10.60
N ILE A 132 -18.08 1.22 -11.12
CA ILE A 132 -18.25 1.47 -12.57
C ILE A 132 -16.93 1.21 -13.32
N SER A 133 -15.81 1.75 -12.83
CA SER A 133 -14.47 1.53 -13.43
C SER A 133 -14.16 0.05 -13.61
N ILE A 134 -14.40 -0.77 -12.58
CA ILE A 134 -14.09 -2.21 -12.60
C ILE A 134 -15.04 -2.96 -13.54
N ILE A 135 -16.33 -2.65 -13.55
CA ILE A 135 -17.30 -3.24 -14.48
C ILE A 135 -16.90 -2.97 -15.93
N GLN A 136 -16.51 -1.74 -16.26
CA GLN A 136 -16.05 -1.37 -17.61
C GLN A 136 -14.72 -2.07 -17.96
N ALA A 137 -13.76 -2.12 -17.04
CA ALA A 137 -12.46 -2.75 -17.28
C ALA A 137 -12.56 -4.29 -17.46
N MET A 138 -13.48 -4.94 -16.75
CA MET A 138 -13.79 -6.37 -16.96
C MET A 138 -14.55 -6.58 -18.28
N ARG A 139 -15.58 -5.78 -18.58
CA ARG A 139 -16.35 -5.85 -19.86
C ARG A 139 -15.47 -5.65 -21.09
N HIS A 140 -14.55 -4.68 -21.07
CA HIS A 140 -13.61 -4.43 -22.16
C HIS A 140 -12.37 -5.35 -22.12
N GLY A 141 -12.30 -6.26 -21.14
CA GLY A 141 -11.18 -7.19 -20.97
C GLY A 141 -9.82 -6.52 -20.74
N THR A 142 -9.76 -5.25 -20.31
CA THR A 142 -8.48 -4.54 -20.14
C THR A 142 -7.67 -5.07 -18.95
N ILE A 143 -8.35 -5.65 -17.96
CA ILE A 143 -7.76 -6.39 -16.84
C ILE A 143 -8.15 -7.87 -16.92
N PHE A 144 -7.35 -8.75 -16.30
CA PHE A 144 -7.52 -10.22 -16.39
C PHE A 144 -7.66 -10.76 -17.83
N GLN A 145 -6.91 -10.18 -18.77
CA GLN A 145 -6.96 -10.48 -20.21
C GLN A 145 -6.90 -11.98 -20.54
N SER A 146 -6.02 -12.72 -19.87
CA SER A 146 -5.74 -14.15 -20.08
C SER A 146 -6.68 -15.11 -19.34
N VAL A 147 -7.70 -14.60 -18.64
CA VAL A 147 -8.63 -15.40 -17.83
C VAL A 147 -9.89 -15.77 -18.63
N PRO A 148 -10.43 -17.00 -18.52
CA PRO A 148 -11.70 -17.38 -19.13
C PRO A 148 -12.90 -16.55 -18.65
N GLU A 149 -13.92 -16.41 -19.52
CA GLU A 149 -15.09 -15.54 -19.22
C GLU A 149 -15.93 -16.00 -18.02
N ASN A 150 -15.93 -17.29 -17.69
CA ASN A 150 -16.61 -17.79 -16.48
C ASN A 150 -15.95 -17.25 -15.22
N ASP A 151 -14.63 -17.33 -15.16
CA ASP A 151 -13.84 -16.98 -14.00
C ASP A 151 -13.75 -15.45 -13.88
N LYS A 152 -13.70 -14.72 -15.02
CA LYS A 152 -13.92 -13.26 -15.04
C LYS A 152 -15.24 -12.86 -14.38
N ARG A 153 -16.34 -13.60 -14.57
CA ARG A 153 -17.62 -13.31 -13.88
C ARG A 153 -17.56 -13.60 -12.38
N ALA A 154 -16.79 -14.60 -11.93
CA ALA A 154 -16.54 -14.84 -10.51
C ALA A 154 -15.67 -13.72 -9.89
N ILE A 155 -14.50 -13.47 -10.47
CA ILE A 155 -13.57 -12.38 -10.12
C ILE A 155 -14.30 -11.03 -10.05
N THR A 156 -15.18 -10.73 -11.02
CA THR A 156 -15.98 -9.49 -11.01
C THR A 156 -16.89 -9.43 -9.78
N ARG A 157 -17.64 -10.48 -9.45
CA ARG A 157 -18.52 -10.49 -8.28
C ARG A 157 -17.74 -10.30 -6.98
N THR A 158 -16.64 -11.03 -6.79
CA THR A 158 -15.75 -10.85 -5.64
C THR A 158 -15.23 -9.42 -5.56
N LEU A 159 -14.62 -8.91 -6.63
CA LEU A 159 -14.07 -7.55 -6.68
C LEU A 159 -15.11 -6.50 -6.24
N LEU A 160 -16.33 -6.53 -6.79
CA LEU A 160 -17.35 -5.53 -6.49
C LEU A 160 -17.91 -5.62 -5.06
N ASN A 161 -17.69 -6.74 -4.37
CA ASN A 161 -18.13 -6.98 -3.00
C ASN A 161 -17.03 -6.81 -1.93
N LEU A 162 -15.76 -6.64 -2.33
CA LEU A 162 -14.62 -6.48 -1.40
C LEU A 162 -14.84 -5.32 -0.41
N PRO A 163 -14.92 -5.57 0.91
CA PRO A 163 -15.22 -4.56 1.92
C PRO A 163 -13.99 -3.74 2.35
N VAL A 164 -12.97 -3.65 1.50
CA VAL A 164 -11.63 -3.10 1.75
C VAL A 164 -11.12 -2.29 0.55
N ILE A 165 -10.06 -1.50 0.77
CA ILE A 165 -9.25 -0.91 -0.30
C ILE A 165 -8.32 -2.01 -0.83
N ILE A 166 -8.32 -2.28 -2.14
CA ILE A 166 -7.50 -3.35 -2.73
C ILE A 166 -6.01 -3.05 -2.50
N PRO A 167 -5.31 -3.85 -1.67
CA PRO A 167 -3.96 -3.55 -1.20
C PRO A 167 -2.90 -4.17 -2.12
N THR A 168 -1.69 -3.61 -2.13
CA THR A 168 -0.54 -4.13 -2.89
C THR A 168 0.76 -3.86 -2.13
N ILE A 169 1.89 -4.40 -2.60
CA ILE A 169 3.22 -4.06 -2.07
C ILE A 169 3.46 -2.53 -2.15
N LYS A 170 2.91 -1.86 -3.16
CA LYS A 170 2.98 -0.40 -3.28
C LYS A 170 2.12 0.34 -2.24
N SER A 171 0.94 -0.18 -1.87
CA SER A 171 0.13 0.46 -0.82
C SER A 171 0.76 0.32 0.56
N LEU A 172 1.46 -0.80 0.84
CA LEU A 172 2.32 -0.95 2.02
C LEU A 172 3.38 0.15 2.06
N HIS A 173 4.14 0.36 0.98
CA HIS A 173 5.19 1.39 0.90
C HIS A 173 4.66 2.84 1.00
N GLU A 174 3.45 3.13 0.53
CA GLU A 174 2.83 4.45 0.74
C GLU A 174 2.35 4.62 2.20
N ASN A 175 1.66 3.62 2.75
CA ASN A 175 1.16 3.63 4.13
C ASN A 175 2.27 3.64 5.20
N GLN A 176 3.42 3.02 4.90
CA GLN A 176 4.66 3.07 5.68
C GLN A 176 4.99 4.49 6.15
N LYS A 177 4.79 5.50 5.28
CA LYS A 177 5.12 6.91 5.52
C LYS A 177 4.26 7.59 6.59
N LEU A 178 3.11 7.00 6.96
CA LEU A 178 2.27 7.43 8.08
C LEU A 178 2.62 6.65 9.36
N ILE A 179 2.86 5.34 9.24
CA ILE A 179 3.35 4.48 10.31
C ILE A 179 4.69 4.98 10.88
N GLU A 180 5.62 5.42 10.02
CA GLU A 180 6.91 6.04 10.40
C GLU A 180 6.74 7.22 11.37
N ILE A 181 5.71 8.04 11.17
CA ILE A 181 5.41 9.19 12.04
C ILE A 181 4.95 8.70 13.42
N GLY A 182 4.09 7.68 13.46
CA GLY A 182 3.63 7.07 14.71
C GLY A 182 4.73 6.36 15.49
N VAL A 183 5.54 5.53 14.82
CA VAL A 183 6.71 4.89 15.44
C VAL A 183 7.71 5.94 15.95
N LYS A 184 7.90 7.07 15.23
CA LYS A 184 8.74 8.18 15.71
C LYS A 184 8.14 8.85 16.95
N ILE A 185 6.83 9.06 17.02
CA ILE A 185 6.16 9.59 18.22
C ILE A 185 6.40 8.66 19.41
N LEU A 186 6.16 7.35 19.25
CA LEU A 186 6.36 6.35 20.30
C LEU A 186 7.83 6.25 20.76
N LYS A 187 8.79 6.38 19.83
CA LYS A 187 10.24 6.51 20.12
C LYS A 187 10.54 7.77 20.94
N ASP A 188 9.96 8.92 20.59
CA ASP A 188 10.22 10.20 21.25
C ASP A 188 9.57 10.30 22.66
N THR A 189 8.39 9.69 22.89
CA THR A 189 7.60 9.91 24.12
C THR A 189 7.64 8.76 25.13
N ILE A 190 7.61 7.49 24.72
CA ILE A 190 7.48 6.34 25.65
C ILE A 190 8.73 5.46 25.61
N LEU A 191 9.07 4.97 24.42
CA LEU A 191 9.97 3.82 24.25
C LEU A 191 11.46 4.21 24.25
N GLY A 192 11.79 5.44 23.86
CA GLY A 192 13.16 5.95 23.82
C GLY A 192 14.09 5.05 23.00
N ARG A 193 15.04 4.40 23.69
CA ARG A 193 16.05 3.51 23.06
C ARG A 193 15.72 2.01 23.15
N LYS A 194 14.58 1.60 23.70
CA LYS A 194 14.20 0.17 23.87
C LYS A 194 14.17 -0.62 22.55
N LEU A 195 13.70 0.00 21.47
CA LEU A 195 13.48 -0.64 20.15
C LEU A 195 14.73 -1.13 19.39
N ARG A 196 15.87 -1.28 20.07
CA ARG A 196 17.06 -1.93 19.51
C ARG A 196 17.06 -3.45 19.68
N ALA A 197 16.16 -4.00 20.48
CA ALA A 197 16.08 -5.44 20.78
C ALA A 197 14.67 -6.05 20.69
N THR A 198 13.61 -5.23 20.66
CA THR A 198 12.20 -5.68 20.74
C THR A 198 11.30 -4.89 19.79
N THR A 199 10.11 -5.41 19.50
CA THR A 199 9.14 -4.75 18.60
C THR A 199 8.42 -3.59 19.30
N VAL A 200 7.79 -2.68 18.52
CA VAL A 200 6.98 -1.59 19.08
C VAL A 200 5.87 -2.11 19.99
N ARG A 201 5.14 -3.13 19.55
CA ARG A 201 4.09 -3.78 20.35
C ARG A 201 4.64 -4.34 21.65
N GLN A 202 5.69 -5.17 21.58
CA GLN A 202 6.29 -5.78 22.78
C GLN A 202 6.85 -4.73 23.74
N ALA A 203 7.56 -3.71 23.24
CA ALA A 203 8.17 -2.68 24.06
C ALA A 203 7.14 -1.79 24.78
N LEU A 204 5.91 -1.68 24.26
CA LEU A 204 4.78 -1.06 24.95
C LEU A 204 4.11 -2.05 25.93
N GLU A 205 3.95 -3.32 25.55
CA GLU A 205 3.40 -4.39 26.39
C GLU A 205 4.24 -4.60 27.68
N GLU A 206 5.57 -4.43 27.58
CA GLU A 206 6.53 -4.39 28.70
C GLU A 206 6.39 -3.17 29.63
N GLU A 207 5.74 -2.09 29.20
CA GLU A 207 5.51 -0.88 30.00
C GLU A 207 4.02 -0.73 30.38
N TRP A 208 3.19 -1.75 30.08
CA TRP A 208 1.74 -1.76 30.27
C TRP A 208 1.32 -2.57 31.50
N THR A 209 0.72 -1.88 32.47
CA THR A 209 -0.01 -2.48 33.58
C THR A 209 -1.50 -2.54 33.22
N PRO A 210 -2.14 -3.72 33.16
CA PRO A 210 -3.56 -3.79 32.82
C PRO A 210 -4.42 -3.02 33.83
N PRO A 211 -5.32 -2.12 33.38
CA PRO A 211 -6.26 -1.45 34.27
C PRO A 211 -7.29 -2.44 34.82
N ARG A 212 -7.87 -2.14 35.99
CA ARG A 212 -8.95 -2.94 36.60
C ARG A 212 -10.15 -3.06 35.65
N ASP A 213 -10.57 -1.92 35.13
CA ASP A 213 -11.69 -1.75 34.20
C ASP A 213 -11.13 -1.06 32.96
N MET A 214 -11.31 -1.67 31.78
CA MET A 214 -10.72 -1.16 30.56
C MET A 214 -11.51 0.04 30.05
N ARG A 215 -10.84 1.08 29.55
CA ARG A 215 -11.52 2.28 29.02
C ARG A 215 -11.28 2.41 27.52
N ILE A 216 -12.34 2.73 26.79
CA ILE A 216 -12.27 3.10 25.37
C ILE A 216 -12.67 4.57 25.20
N GLU A 217 -11.84 5.37 24.53
CA GLU A 217 -12.20 6.74 24.13
C GLU A 217 -13.21 6.67 22.99
N ILE A 218 -14.37 7.30 23.19
CA ILE A 218 -15.50 7.31 22.22
C ILE A 218 -15.59 8.63 21.46
N ASN A 219 -15.10 9.71 22.08
CA ASN A 219 -15.00 11.08 21.58
C ASN A 219 -13.94 11.82 22.41
N GLU A 220 -13.51 13.04 22.05
CA GLU A 220 -12.35 13.67 22.69
C GLU A 220 -12.53 13.85 24.21
N GLY A 221 -11.77 13.08 24.99
CA GLY A 221 -11.85 13.08 26.45
C GLY A 221 -13.07 12.36 27.05
N GLN A 222 -13.98 11.81 26.25
CA GLN A 222 -15.12 11.00 26.70
C GLN A 222 -14.77 9.51 26.60
N PHE A 223 -14.99 8.76 27.69
CA PHE A 223 -14.60 7.36 27.80
C PHE A 223 -15.78 6.47 28.20
N PHE A 224 -15.84 5.27 27.62
CA PHE A 224 -16.73 4.20 28.05
C PHE A 224 -15.91 3.12 28.79
N SER A 225 -16.47 2.54 29.86
CA SER A 225 -15.80 1.57 30.72
C SER A 225 -16.28 0.15 30.44
N LEU A 226 -15.36 -0.76 30.13
CA LEU A 226 -15.56 -2.17 29.85
C LEU A 226 -14.98 -3.02 31.00
N PRO A 227 -15.79 -3.41 31.99
CA PRO A 227 -15.34 -4.24 33.10
C PRO A 227 -15.07 -5.69 32.66
N LYS A 228 -14.34 -6.44 33.49
CA LYS A 228 -14.15 -7.92 33.38
C LYS A 228 -13.54 -8.45 32.06
N LEU A 229 -13.00 -7.61 31.17
CA LEU A 229 -12.34 -8.06 29.93
C LEU A 229 -11.08 -8.91 30.21
N ARG A 230 -10.86 -9.95 29.38
CA ARG A 230 -9.62 -10.75 29.37
C ARG A 230 -8.40 -9.89 29.05
N ARG A 231 -7.25 -10.14 29.70
CA ARG A 231 -6.01 -9.35 29.54
C ARG A 231 -5.55 -9.19 28.09
N SER A 232 -5.67 -10.24 27.25
CA SER A 232 -5.34 -10.16 25.83
C SER A 232 -6.22 -9.14 25.09
N VAL A 233 -7.53 -9.15 25.32
CA VAL A 233 -8.47 -8.19 24.73
C VAL A 233 -8.14 -6.77 25.22
N GLN A 234 -7.96 -6.57 26.53
CA GLN A 234 -7.55 -5.26 27.07
C GLN A 234 -6.28 -4.72 26.39
N TRP A 235 -5.34 -5.62 26.06
CA TRP A 235 -4.11 -5.25 25.38
C TRP A 235 -4.33 -4.83 23.93
N GLU A 236 -5.07 -5.59 23.12
CA GLU A 236 -5.38 -5.17 21.73
C GLU A 236 -6.08 -3.80 21.73
N LEU A 237 -7.04 -3.60 22.63
CA LEU A 237 -7.80 -2.35 22.73
C LEU A 237 -6.93 -1.19 23.26
N THR A 238 -5.92 -1.46 24.08
CA THR A 238 -4.93 -0.46 24.50
C THR A 238 -4.05 -0.06 23.30
N TYR A 239 -3.52 -1.06 22.60
CA TYR A 239 -2.58 -0.85 21.50
C TYR A 239 -3.23 -0.13 20.32
N GLN A 240 -4.42 -0.57 19.88
CA GLN A 240 -5.16 0.10 18.81
C GLN A 240 -5.56 1.54 19.19
N GLN A 241 -5.98 1.80 20.43
CA GLN A 241 -6.29 3.16 20.89
C GLN A 241 -5.09 4.11 20.85
N ILE A 242 -3.91 3.64 21.23
CA ILE A 242 -2.67 4.43 21.14
C ILE A 242 -2.39 4.84 19.68
N TRP A 243 -2.59 3.92 18.73
CA TRP A 243 -2.46 4.23 17.30
C TRP A 243 -3.54 5.20 16.80
N LEU A 244 -4.80 5.06 17.21
CA LEU A 244 -5.88 5.99 16.84
C LEU A 244 -5.64 7.41 17.36
N PHE A 245 -5.21 7.56 18.62
CA PHE A 245 -4.82 8.85 19.19
C PHE A 245 -3.65 9.46 18.40
N ILE A 246 -2.62 8.66 18.10
CA ILE A 246 -1.49 9.08 17.26
C ILE A 246 -1.99 9.57 15.89
N LEU A 247 -2.90 8.87 15.21
CA LEU A 247 -3.41 9.23 13.89
C LEU A 247 -4.33 10.46 13.90
N ARG A 248 -4.98 10.77 15.04
CA ARG A 248 -5.71 12.03 15.31
C ARG A 248 -4.80 13.22 15.59
N GLU A 249 -3.67 13.00 16.26
CA GLU A 249 -2.82 14.06 16.82
C GLU A 249 -1.41 14.15 16.21
N PHE A 250 -1.09 13.38 15.16
CA PHE A 250 0.27 13.29 14.63
C PHE A 250 0.93 14.65 14.30
N PRO A 251 0.24 15.71 13.83
CA PRO A 251 0.87 17.00 13.59
C PRO A 251 1.32 17.68 14.89
N GLY A 252 0.48 17.66 15.93
CA GLY A 252 0.82 18.22 17.24
C GLY A 252 1.87 17.39 17.99
N LEU A 253 1.89 16.07 17.82
CA LEU A 253 2.86 15.18 18.48
C LEU A 253 4.25 15.20 17.80
N SER A 254 4.29 15.22 16.46
CA SER A 254 5.53 15.07 15.67
C SER A 254 6.07 16.36 15.05
N GLY A 255 5.27 17.42 14.94
CA GLY A 255 5.56 18.60 14.09
C GLY A 255 5.41 18.36 12.59
N THR A 256 4.94 17.18 12.17
CA THR A 256 4.75 16.81 10.76
C THR A 256 3.34 17.13 10.31
N ALA A 257 3.16 18.17 9.50
CA ALA A 257 1.85 18.48 8.92
C ALA A 257 1.31 17.36 7.99
N PRO A 258 -0.02 17.28 7.79
CA PRO A 258 -0.63 16.60 6.65
C PRO A 258 -0.10 17.15 5.31
N LEU A 259 -0.36 16.44 4.21
CA LEU A 259 -0.09 16.98 2.88
C LEU A 259 -1.00 18.17 2.57
N LEU A 260 -0.53 19.11 1.75
CA LEU A 260 -1.35 20.19 1.21
C LEU A 260 -2.33 19.61 0.17
N ASP A 261 -3.54 20.18 0.09
CA ASP A 261 -4.58 19.73 -0.84
C ASP A 261 -4.28 20.18 -2.29
N SER A 262 -3.63 21.35 -2.44
CA SER A 262 -3.09 21.90 -3.68
C SER A 262 -1.63 22.37 -3.53
N ARG A 263 -0.89 22.45 -4.65
CA ARG A 263 0.50 22.96 -4.69
C ARG A 263 0.61 24.48 -4.47
N LYS A 264 -0.50 25.22 -4.52
CA LYS A 264 -0.55 26.69 -4.35
C LYS A 264 -0.87 27.09 -2.90
N ASP A 265 -1.28 26.14 -2.07
CA ASP A 265 -1.73 26.39 -0.71
C ASP A 265 -0.54 26.75 0.18
N ARG A 266 -0.67 27.78 1.00
CA ARG A 266 0.35 28.10 2.02
C ARG A 266 0.13 27.18 3.22
N VAL A 267 1.21 26.56 3.72
CA VAL A 267 1.18 25.87 5.01
C VAL A 267 0.93 26.93 6.10
N PRO A 268 -0.12 26.82 6.93
CA PRO A 268 -0.28 27.72 8.07
C PRO A 268 0.84 27.50 9.07
N GLU A 269 1.45 28.57 9.59
CA GLU A 269 2.67 28.50 10.41
C GLU A 269 2.50 27.65 11.68
N SER A 270 1.28 27.60 12.24
CA SER A 270 0.90 26.76 13.38
C SER A 270 0.81 25.25 13.07
N CYS A 271 0.75 24.85 11.79
CA CYS A 271 0.46 23.46 11.38
C CYS A 271 1.58 22.45 11.68
N CYS A 272 2.78 22.95 12.02
CA CYS A 272 4.00 22.15 12.13
C CYS A 272 4.68 22.28 13.50
N ILE A 273 4.03 22.93 14.46
CA ILE A 273 4.57 23.15 15.80
C ILE A 273 4.22 21.94 16.65
N ARG A 274 5.24 21.29 17.23
CA ARG A 274 5.06 20.29 18.29
C ARG A 274 4.34 20.97 19.46
N ASN A 275 3.09 20.58 19.71
CA ASN A 275 2.22 21.20 20.68
C ASN A 275 2.38 20.52 22.05
N PHE A 276 2.85 21.26 23.04
CA PHE A 276 3.03 20.78 24.41
C PHE A 276 1.73 20.23 25.02
N THR A 277 0.60 20.93 24.84
CA THR A 277 -0.72 20.49 25.31
C THR A 277 -1.14 19.17 24.65
N THR A 278 -0.85 18.98 23.36
CA THR A 278 -1.11 17.70 22.67
C THR A 278 -0.23 16.58 23.22
N GLN A 279 1.04 16.86 23.57
CA GLN A 279 1.91 15.88 24.22
C GLN A 279 1.43 15.54 25.63
N GLN A 280 1.00 16.52 26.43
CA GLN A 280 0.43 16.31 27.77
C GLN A 280 -0.86 15.49 27.70
N LYS A 281 -1.78 15.80 26.76
CA LYS A 281 -2.97 14.98 26.47
C LYS A 281 -2.59 13.53 26.15
N PHE A 282 -1.57 13.30 25.30
CA PHE A 282 -1.12 11.94 24.99
C PHE A 282 -0.52 11.21 26.19
N CYS A 283 0.27 11.91 27.02
CA CYS A 283 0.83 11.36 28.26
C CYS A 283 -0.28 10.88 29.22
N GLN A 284 -1.28 11.74 29.46
CA GLN A 284 -2.44 11.41 30.29
C GLN A 284 -3.27 10.27 29.70
N PHE A 285 -3.48 10.27 28.38
CA PHE A 285 -4.17 9.21 27.66
C PHE A 285 -3.47 7.86 27.82
N THR A 286 -2.15 7.80 27.62
CA THR A 286 -1.37 6.56 27.81
C THR A 286 -1.38 6.08 29.25
N ALA A 287 -1.31 6.99 30.23
CA ALA A 287 -1.43 6.64 31.64
C ALA A 287 -2.83 6.11 31.98
N ASN A 288 -3.90 6.69 31.42
CA ASN A 288 -5.28 6.22 31.60
C ASN A 288 -5.51 4.80 31.04
N LEU A 289 -4.70 4.36 30.08
CA LEU A 289 -4.70 3.00 29.50
C LEU A 289 -3.68 2.04 30.16
N GLY A 290 -2.95 2.49 31.20
CA GLY A 290 -2.01 1.65 31.95
C GLY A 290 -0.52 1.77 31.59
N ILE A 291 -0.15 2.69 30.68
CA ILE A 291 1.25 2.98 30.32
C ILE A 291 1.69 4.30 30.98
N ILE A 292 2.20 4.17 32.20
CA ILE A 292 2.50 5.32 33.10
C ILE A 292 3.72 6.13 32.61
N LYS A 293 4.68 5.48 31.93
CA LYS A 293 6.03 5.98 31.69
C LYS A 293 6.16 6.84 30.43
N SER A 294 5.42 7.94 30.39
CA SER A 294 5.52 8.94 29.33
C SER A 294 6.52 10.04 29.69
N LYS A 295 7.44 10.34 28.76
CA LYS A 295 8.42 11.42 28.89
C LYS A 295 7.94 12.64 28.09
N ILE A 296 7.50 13.68 28.80
CA ILE A 296 7.29 14.99 28.21
C ILE A 296 8.66 15.54 27.78
N SER A 297 8.88 15.67 26.47
CA SER A 297 10.14 16.16 25.92
C SER A 297 10.11 17.68 25.78
N THR A 298 10.57 18.41 26.80
CA THR A 298 10.68 19.88 26.85
C THR A 298 11.63 20.50 25.83
N LYS A 299 12.07 19.77 24.80
CA LYS A 299 12.77 20.31 23.63
C LYS A 299 11.80 21.09 22.75
N ALA A 300 11.64 22.36 23.10
CA ALA A 300 10.80 23.34 22.40
C ALA A 300 11.10 23.41 20.89
N SER A 301 10.05 23.69 20.12
CA SER A 301 10.08 24.07 18.69
C SER A 301 11.16 23.39 17.83
N ALA A 302 10.97 22.10 17.53
CA ALA A 302 11.61 21.51 16.36
C ALA A 302 11.22 22.31 15.11
N LYS A 303 12.15 23.12 14.57
CA LYS A 303 11.91 24.00 13.43
C LYS A 303 11.43 23.16 12.25
N CYS A 304 10.31 23.55 11.63
CA CYS A 304 9.62 22.70 10.66
C CYS A 304 10.55 22.24 9.53
N THR A 305 10.62 20.93 9.30
CA THR A 305 11.46 20.31 8.27
C THR A 305 10.84 20.34 6.86
N HIS A 306 9.95 21.31 6.61
CA HIS A 306 9.50 21.66 5.26
C HIS A 306 10.65 22.26 4.44
N ARG A 307 11.52 21.39 3.91
CA ARG A 307 12.07 21.65 2.58
C ARG A 307 10.87 21.78 1.63
N THR A 308 10.71 22.97 1.04
CA THR A 308 9.84 23.19 -0.12
C THR A 308 10.37 22.38 -1.29
N ARG A 309 10.08 21.07 -1.27
CA ARG A 309 10.58 20.12 -2.25
C ARG A 309 9.73 20.29 -3.50
N ALA A 310 10.09 21.31 -4.29
CA ALA A 310 9.60 21.57 -5.62
C ALA A 310 9.98 20.37 -6.51
N HIS A 311 9.16 19.32 -6.41
CA HIS A 311 9.42 18.04 -7.05
C HIS A 311 8.80 18.02 -8.44
N HIS A 312 9.60 17.55 -9.39
CA HIS A 312 9.22 17.46 -10.78
C HIS A 312 7.98 16.59 -10.97
N SER A 313 7.21 16.90 -12.00
CA SER A 313 5.99 16.20 -12.37
C SER A 313 6.26 14.72 -12.69
N ALA A 314 5.55 13.83 -12.02
CA ALA A 314 4.91 12.76 -12.77
C ALA A 314 3.89 13.43 -13.70
N ALA A 315 4.10 13.34 -15.02
CA ALA A 315 3.17 13.87 -16.00
C ALA A 315 1.91 13.00 -16.08
N ASN A 316 0.81 13.58 -16.56
CA ASN A 316 -0.39 12.88 -17.02
C ASN A 316 -1.00 11.87 -16.01
N SER A 317 -1.37 12.36 -14.83
CA SER A 317 -2.37 11.66 -14.00
C SER A 317 -3.77 12.20 -14.34
N SER A 318 -4.70 11.29 -14.64
CA SER A 318 -6.13 11.63 -14.67
C SER A 318 -6.58 12.15 -13.30
N VAL A 319 -7.65 12.96 -13.27
CA VAL A 319 -8.26 13.46 -12.02
C VAL A 319 -8.55 12.29 -11.07
N ASP A 320 -9.12 11.20 -11.58
CA ASP A 320 -9.38 9.96 -10.84
C ASP A 320 -8.11 9.37 -10.24
N GLY A 321 -7.01 9.36 -10.99
CA GLY A 321 -5.71 8.87 -10.52
C GLY A 321 -5.13 9.75 -9.40
N VAL A 322 -5.36 11.07 -9.43
CA VAL A 322 -5.00 11.98 -8.33
C VAL A 322 -5.87 11.74 -7.10
N ILE A 323 -7.15 11.41 -7.28
CA ILE A 323 -8.10 11.08 -6.21
C ILE A 323 -7.77 9.73 -5.58
N GLN A 324 -7.52 8.71 -6.39
CA GLN A 324 -7.16 7.34 -6.01
C GLN A 324 -5.88 7.32 -5.16
N ASN A 325 -4.84 8.05 -5.57
CA ASN A 325 -3.59 8.16 -4.81
C ASN A 325 -3.71 8.97 -3.48
N ARG A 326 -4.88 9.51 -3.13
CA ARG A 326 -5.15 10.14 -1.82
C ARG A 326 -5.73 9.15 -0.79
N ARG A 327 -5.89 7.87 -1.16
CA ARG A 327 -6.48 6.79 -0.34
C ARG A 327 -5.44 5.98 0.46
N CYS A 328 -4.18 6.44 0.55
CA CYS A 328 -3.12 5.79 1.34
C CYS A 328 -2.06 6.81 1.79
N GLY A 329 -1.19 6.39 2.70
CA GLY A 329 -0.04 7.18 3.17
C GLY A 329 -0.44 8.38 4.02
N ARG A 330 0.41 9.41 4.07
CA ARG A 330 0.13 10.60 4.87
C ARG A 330 -1.03 11.38 4.24
N PRO A 331 -2.15 11.62 4.95
CA PRO A 331 -3.35 12.23 4.39
C PRO A 331 -3.12 13.67 3.94
N ILE A 332 -3.93 14.12 2.99
CA ILE A 332 -4.12 15.55 2.69
C ILE A 332 -4.90 16.25 3.83
N ARG A 333 -4.68 17.55 4.01
CA ARG A 333 -5.21 18.34 5.13
C ARG A 333 -6.74 18.28 5.22
N ASN A 334 -7.48 18.39 4.11
CA ASN A 334 -8.94 18.29 4.17
C ASN A 334 -9.43 16.89 4.61
N SER A 335 -8.78 15.81 4.14
CA SER A 335 -9.10 14.44 4.60
C SER A 335 -8.78 14.25 6.09
N TYR A 336 -7.64 14.77 6.56
CA TYR A 336 -7.24 14.75 7.97
C TYR A 336 -8.25 15.46 8.86
N MET A 337 -8.66 16.69 8.51
CA MET A 337 -9.65 17.45 9.29
C MET A 337 -11.02 16.75 9.32
N ARG A 338 -11.39 16.01 8.27
CA ARG A 338 -12.65 15.24 8.20
C ARG A 338 -12.66 13.99 9.07
N TYR A 339 -11.57 13.23 9.14
CA TYR A 339 -11.53 11.99 9.93
C TYR A 339 -11.16 12.22 11.39
N LYS A 340 -10.42 13.30 11.72
CA LYS A 340 -9.87 13.51 13.08
C LYS A 340 -10.93 13.44 14.19
N THR A 341 -12.10 14.02 13.97
CA THR A 341 -13.20 14.03 14.94
C THR A 341 -14.01 12.72 14.97
N LYS A 342 -13.62 11.71 14.19
CA LYS A 342 -14.34 10.43 14.03
C LYS A 342 -13.47 9.18 14.24
N LEU A 343 -12.18 9.34 14.54
CA LEU A 343 -11.22 8.23 14.58
C LEU A 343 -11.12 7.62 15.99
N TYR A 344 -12.22 6.97 16.40
CA TYR A 344 -12.42 6.28 17.68
C TYR A 344 -12.91 4.84 17.42
N LEU A 345 -12.70 3.91 18.38
CA LEU A 345 -12.99 2.49 18.14
C LEU A 345 -14.47 2.19 17.80
N PRO A 346 -15.48 2.71 18.52
CA PRO A 346 -16.88 2.49 18.14
C PRO A 346 -17.21 3.06 16.76
N MET A 347 -16.78 4.29 16.48
CA MET A 347 -17.03 4.95 15.19
C MET A 347 -16.37 4.24 14.01
N LEU A 348 -15.24 3.55 14.20
CA LEU A 348 -14.64 2.69 13.18
C LEU A 348 -15.39 1.37 12.99
N ALA A 349 -16.00 0.81 14.04
CA ALA A 349 -16.86 -0.36 13.93
C ALA A 349 -18.16 -0.02 13.17
N GLU A 350 -18.78 1.11 13.51
CA GLU A 350 -20.00 1.64 12.89
C GLU A 350 -19.80 2.19 11.46
N THR A 351 -18.56 2.52 11.06
CA THR A 351 -18.28 3.03 9.71
C THR A 351 -18.65 1.99 8.64
N PRO A 352 -19.60 2.29 7.72
CA PRO A 352 -20.07 1.32 6.74
C PRO A 352 -18.96 0.78 5.82
N THR A 353 -18.98 -0.53 5.60
CA THR A 353 -18.16 -1.20 4.56
C THR A 353 -18.70 -0.93 3.16
N PHE A 354 -20.03 -0.89 3.01
CA PHE A 354 -20.73 -0.61 1.76
C PHE A 354 -21.23 0.85 1.76
N SER A 355 -21.12 1.53 0.62
CA SER A 355 -21.47 2.94 0.49
C SER A 355 -21.80 3.33 -0.95
N SER A 356 -22.93 4.00 -1.14
CA SER A 356 -23.39 4.58 -2.42
C SER A 356 -22.72 5.92 -2.77
N ASN A 357 -21.71 6.35 -2.00
CA ASN A 357 -20.95 7.55 -2.34
C ASN A 357 -20.13 7.34 -3.62
N GLU A 358 -19.92 8.42 -4.39
CA GLU A 358 -19.05 8.45 -5.56
C GLU A 358 -17.63 7.93 -5.23
N LEU A 359 -17.12 8.27 -4.04
CA LEU A 359 -15.77 8.01 -3.56
C LEU A 359 -15.76 7.60 -2.08
N PRO A 360 -14.75 6.83 -1.61
CA PRO A 360 -14.64 6.44 -0.20
C PRO A 360 -14.46 7.63 0.73
N THR A 361 -15.07 7.58 1.93
CA THR A 361 -14.91 8.63 2.93
C THR A 361 -13.50 8.63 3.55
N SER A 362 -13.05 9.78 4.06
CA SER A 362 -11.76 9.88 4.76
C SER A 362 -11.68 8.98 6.01
N THR A 363 -12.83 8.68 6.63
CA THR A 363 -12.92 7.75 7.77
C THR A 363 -12.79 6.30 7.30
N TYR A 364 -13.42 5.93 6.18
CA TYR A 364 -13.25 4.60 5.57
C TYR A 364 -11.77 4.32 5.23
N VAL A 365 -11.07 5.30 4.65
CA VAL A 365 -9.63 5.19 4.34
C VAL A 365 -8.77 4.93 5.59
N LEU A 366 -9.09 5.58 6.72
CA LEU A 366 -8.36 5.36 7.98
C LEU A 366 -8.82 4.09 8.72
N ARG A 367 -10.06 3.64 8.52
CA ARG A 367 -10.55 2.32 8.96
C ARG A 367 -9.76 1.21 8.28
N ASP A 368 -9.68 1.25 6.95
CA ASP A 368 -8.93 0.31 6.13
C ASP A 368 -7.46 0.24 6.56
N PHE A 369 -6.79 1.39 6.64
CA PHE A 369 -5.42 1.50 7.17
C PHE A 369 -5.24 0.81 8.53
N MET A 370 -6.19 0.99 9.47
CA MET A 370 -6.14 0.32 10.77
C MET A 370 -6.30 -1.20 10.66
N LEU A 371 -7.26 -1.68 9.85
CA LEU A 371 -7.50 -3.11 9.63
C LEU A 371 -6.29 -3.80 8.98
N SER A 372 -5.66 -3.16 7.98
CA SER A 372 -4.54 -3.73 7.23
C SER A 372 -3.25 -3.85 8.05
N PHE A 373 -3.05 -3.09 9.13
CA PHE A 373 -1.88 -3.24 10.03
C PHE A 373 -2.20 -3.94 11.35
N PHE A 374 -3.35 -3.64 11.97
CA PHE A 374 -3.67 -4.01 13.35
C PHE A 374 -4.86 -4.98 13.47
N GLY A 375 -5.43 -5.42 12.34
CA GLY A 375 -6.58 -6.31 12.29
C GLY A 375 -7.89 -5.65 12.76
N PRO A 376 -9.00 -6.41 12.78
CA PRO A 376 -10.25 -5.95 13.39
C PRO A 376 -10.06 -5.71 14.89
N ALA A 377 -10.70 -4.66 15.40
CA ALA A 377 -10.82 -4.47 16.84
C ALA A 377 -11.69 -5.57 17.45
N SER A 378 -11.28 -6.13 18.58
CA SER A 378 -11.98 -7.24 19.24
C SER A 378 -13.25 -6.81 20.00
N ILE A 379 -13.92 -5.72 19.57
CA ILE A 379 -15.11 -5.18 20.24
C ILE A 379 -16.34 -5.30 19.35
N SER A 380 -17.36 -5.96 19.87
CA SER A 380 -18.76 -5.68 19.54
C SER A 380 -19.33 -4.84 20.68
N VAL A 381 -19.30 -3.50 20.54
CA VAL A 381 -20.02 -2.63 21.47
C VAL A 381 -21.49 -2.68 21.09
N ARG A 382 -22.32 -3.33 21.90
CA ARG A 382 -23.75 -3.01 21.90
C ARG A 382 -23.89 -1.68 22.62
N THR A 383 -24.25 -0.63 21.88
CA THR A 383 -24.33 0.77 22.35
C THR A 383 -25.58 1.04 23.21
N SER A 384 -25.92 0.09 24.08
CA SER A 384 -27.12 0.08 24.95
C SER A 384 -26.85 0.51 26.40
N GLU A 385 -25.64 0.98 26.70
CA GLU A 385 -25.25 1.46 28.03
C GLU A 385 -24.81 2.92 27.96
N ASN A 386 -25.25 3.73 28.93
CA ASN A 386 -25.07 5.18 28.89
C ASN A 386 -23.60 5.60 29.03
N PRO A 387 -23.12 6.62 28.29
CA PRO A 387 -21.79 7.18 28.49
C PRO A 387 -21.57 7.69 29.92
N ILE A 388 -20.39 7.44 30.47
CA ILE A 388 -19.99 8.02 31.76
C ILE A 388 -19.51 9.45 31.50
N GLU A 389 -20.39 10.43 31.70
CA GLU A 389 -20.01 11.85 31.73
C GLU A 389 -19.21 12.16 33.01
N HIS A 390 -17.91 11.88 32.94
CA HIS A 390 -16.92 12.49 33.80
C HIS A 390 -16.09 13.46 32.97
N SER A 391 -16.60 14.69 32.86
CA SER A 391 -15.83 15.81 32.34
C SER A 391 -14.57 15.98 33.18
N ILE A 392 -13.42 15.68 32.59
CA ILE A 392 -12.12 15.96 33.22
C ILE A 392 -11.94 17.47 33.20
N PHE A 393 -12.47 18.14 34.22
CA PHE A 393 -12.21 19.56 34.47
C PHE A 393 -10.69 19.76 34.56
N ILE A 394 -10.18 20.65 33.72
CA ILE A 394 -8.77 21.06 33.77
C ILE A 394 -8.62 21.95 35.01
N SER A 395 -8.21 21.32 36.11
CA SER A 395 -7.83 22.03 37.33
C SER A 395 -6.38 22.49 37.21
N ASP A 396 -6.17 23.72 36.75
CA ASP A 396 -4.88 24.39 36.86
C ASP A 396 -4.56 24.63 38.35
N GLY A 397 -3.73 23.76 38.94
CA GLY A 397 -3.38 23.82 40.36
C GLY A 397 -2.33 22.80 40.77
N ASP A 398 -1.08 23.23 40.86
CA ASP A 398 -0.04 22.50 41.59
C ASP A 398 -0.35 22.47 43.09
N THR A 399 -0.31 21.29 43.72
CA THR A 399 0.24 21.15 45.08
C THR A 399 0.65 19.72 45.39
N LEU A 400 1.77 19.57 46.09
CA LEU A 400 2.30 18.30 46.59
C LEU A 400 1.61 17.90 47.91
N SER A 401 1.26 16.62 48.07
CA SER A 401 1.39 15.89 49.34
C SER A 401 1.21 14.39 49.14
N GLU A 402 1.80 13.61 50.05
CA GLU A 402 1.82 12.14 50.01
C GLU A 402 0.72 11.50 50.89
N SER A 403 0.61 10.17 50.75
CA SER A 403 0.49 9.19 51.85
C SER A 403 -0.86 8.46 52.10
N ILE A 404 -0.79 7.15 51.83
CA ILE A 404 -1.04 6.03 52.76
C ILE A 404 -2.49 5.57 53.09
N ALA A 405 -2.62 4.22 53.06
CA ALA A 405 -3.60 3.34 53.71
C ALA A 405 -5.07 3.27 53.24
N SER A 406 -5.45 2.07 52.79
CA SER A 406 -6.78 1.48 53.08
C SER A 406 -6.75 0.79 54.46
N PRO A 407 -7.91 0.41 55.02
CA PRO A 407 -8.18 -1.04 55.01
C PRO A 407 -9.63 -1.46 54.71
N ARG A 408 -9.75 -2.77 54.46
CA ARG A 408 -10.91 -3.64 54.16
C ARG A 408 -12.05 -3.57 55.18
N VAL A 409 -13.24 -4.04 54.79
CA VAL A 409 -13.94 -5.24 55.34
C VAL A 409 -15.13 -5.66 54.43
N SER A 410 -15.81 -6.77 54.76
CA SER A 410 -16.93 -7.46 54.06
C SER A 410 -18.22 -6.63 53.94
N SER A 411 -19.40 -7.10 53.52
CA SER A 411 -20.07 -8.43 53.37
C SER A 411 -21.37 -8.16 52.57
N ASP A 412 -22.16 -9.05 51.95
CA ASP A 412 -22.23 -10.48 51.58
C ASP A 412 -23.53 -10.58 50.72
N ASP A 413 -24.13 -11.77 50.57
CA ASP A 413 -25.51 -12.07 50.15
C ASP A 413 -25.99 -11.73 48.71
N ASP A 414 -25.95 -12.77 47.87
CA ASP A 414 -27.03 -13.36 47.06
C ASP A 414 -28.27 -12.52 46.64
N ASP A 415 -28.65 -12.66 45.36
CA ASP A 415 -30.02 -13.09 45.03
C ASP A 415 -30.08 -13.87 43.69
N VAL A 416 -31.08 -14.72 43.50
CA VAL A 416 -31.20 -15.64 42.34
C VAL A 416 -32.48 -15.37 41.55
N ALA A 417 -32.34 -15.12 40.24
CA ALA A 417 -33.46 -14.98 39.32
C ALA A 417 -33.25 -15.82 38.03
N GLU A 418 -33.97 -16.93 37.95
CA GLU A 418 -34.11 -17.79 36.76
C GLU A 418 -35.33 -17.36 35.93
N SER A 419 -35.23 -17.34 34.58
CA SER A 419 -36.31 -17.82 33.68
C SER A 419 -36.02 -17.61 32.19
N ALA A 420 -36.65 -18.47 31.38
CA ALA A 420 -37.08 -18.28 29.99
C ALA A 420 -36.06 -17.69 28.98
N GLY A 421 -35.46 -18.59 28.17
CA GLY A 421 -35.01 -18.21 26.83
C GLY A 421 -36.18 -18.06 25.87
N LEU A 422 -35.95 -17.39 24.74
CA LEU A 422 -36.80 -17.50 23.55
C LEU A 422 -35.90 -17.82 22.36
N ASP A 423 -36.24 -18.89 21.63
CA ASP A 423 -35.51 -19.36 20.47
C ASP A 423 -36.20 -18.86 19.19
N THR A 424 -35.45 -18.18 18.33
CA THR A 424 -35.94 -17.69 17.03
C THR A 424 -34.79 -17.73 16.01
N SER A 425 -34.65 -18.88 15.34
CA SER A 425 -34.02 -18.94 14.04
C SER A 425 -34.76 -18.04 13.05
N ILE A 426 -34.01 -17.28 12.25
CA ILE A 426 -34.51 -16.64 11.03
C ILE A 426 -33.54 -17.06 9.92
N ASP A 427 -34.08 -17.63 8.85
CA ASP A 427 -33.30 -18.25 7.79
C ASP A 427 -32.65 -17.23 6.83
N ASP A 428 -31.44 -17.52 6.37
CA ASP A 428 -30.69 -16.74 5.38
C ASP A 428 -31.17 -17.06 3.94
N ASP A 429 -32.35 -16.59 3.53
CA ASP A 429 -32.78 -16.69 2.11
C ASP A 429 -33.95 -15.74 1.70
N ASP A 430 -33.75 -14.40 1.70
CA ASP A 430 -34.55 -13.49 0.84
C ASP A 430 -34.02 -12.02 0.75
N LEU A 431 -32.99 -11.73 -0.07
CA LEU A 431 -32.60 -10.34 -0.45
C LEU A 431 -31.96 -10.22 -1.85
N LEU A 432 -32.70 -10.57 -2.91
CA LEU A 432 -32.33 -10.25 -4.30
C LEU A 432 -33.53 -9.74 -5.14
N PRO A 433 -33.62 -8.43 -5.44
CA PRO A 433 -34.52 -7.94 -6.48
C PRO A 433 -33.90 -8.19 -7.88
N HIS A 434 -34.66 -8.86 -8.76
CA HIS A 434 -34.30 -9.04 -10.17
C HIS A 434 -34.16 -7.69 -10.91
N PHE A 435 -33.16 -7.59 -11.78
CA PHE A 435 -33.03 -6.52 -12.78
C PHE A 435 -32.56 -7.08 -14.13
N ASP A 436 -33.37 -7.98 -14.70
CA ASP A 436 -33.33 -8.30 -16.14
C ASP A 436 -34.36 -7.40 -16.85
N ASN A 437 -33.94 -6.23 -17.36
CA ASN A 437 -34.66 -5.40 -18.35
C ASN A 437 -33.84 -4.14 -18.70
N GLU A 438 -32.87 -4.25 -19.62
CA GLU A 438 -32.16 -3.08 -20.16
C GLU A 438 -31.84 -3.25 -21.67
N GLU A 439 -32.80 -3.77 -22.43
CA GLU A 439 -32.75 -3.88 -23.91
C GLU A 439 -33.82 -2.96 -24.55
N ARG A 440 -33.84 -1.67 -24.16
CA ARG A 440 -34.71 -0.65 -24.80
C ARG A 440 -34.27 0.81 -24.58
N LEU A 441 -33.02 1.14 -24.91
CA LEU A 441 -32.53 2.52 -24.92
C LEU A 441 -31.77 2.92 -26.20
N GLU A 442 -31.98 2.19 -27.30
CA GLU A 442 -31.54 2.58 -28.65
C GLU A 442 -32.77 2.80 -29.55
N ASP A 443 -33.29 4.04 -29.59
CA ASP A 443 -34.24 4.52 -30.63
C ASP A 443 -34.42 6.06 -30.58
N GLU A 444 -34.55 6.67 -29.40
CA GLU A 444 -34.88 8.11 -29.26
C GLU A 444 -33.73 9.09 -29.58
N ALA A 445 -32.55 8.59 -29.99
CA ALA A 445 -31.42 9.43 -30.39
C ALA A 445 -31.50 9.95 -31.85
N ALA A 446 -32.40 9.40 -32.68
CA ALA A 446 -32.39 9.61 -34.13
C ALA A 446 -33.23 10.80 -34.66
N SER A 447 -34.10 11.41 -33.84
CA SER A 447 -35.16 12.31 -34.34
C SER A 447 -34.88 13.83 -34.29
N ASN A 448 -33.78 14.27 -33.68
CA ASN A 448 -33.55 15.69 -33.35
C ASN A 448 -32.39 16.34 -34.15
N ASN A 449 -32.21 15.98 -35.43
CA ASN A 449 -31.08 16.48 -36.24
C ASN A 449 -31.45 16.96 -37.66
N GLU A 450 -32.70 17.38 -37.85
CA GLU A 450 -33.14 18.20 -38.99
C GLU A 450 -33.87 19.46 -38.47
N ILE A 451 -34.02 20.47 -39.34
CA ILE A 451 -34.61 21.80 -39.05
C ILE A 451 -33.74 22.71 -38.14
N GLU A 452 -32.67 23.30 -38.70
CA GLU A 452 -32.50 24.77 -38.74
C GLU A 452 -31.31 25.22 -39.62
N THR A 453 -31.42 25.03 -40.94
CA THR A 453 -30.37 25.42 -41.91
C THR A 453 -30.89 26.16 -43.16
N SER A 454 -31.73 27.19 -43.00
CA SER A 454 -31.80 28.32 -43.97
C SER A 454 -32.72 29.49 -43.57
N ARG A 455 -32.15 30.69 -43.38
CA ARG A 455 -32.72 31.95 -43.88
C ARG A 455 -31.72 33.12 -43.90
N GLN A 456 -31.92 34.00 -44.88
CA GLN A 456 -30.94 34.90 -45.47
C GLN A 456 -30.68 36.22 -44.70
N ARG A 457 -29.41 36.69 -44.78
CA ARG A 457 -28.90 38.03 -45.19
C ARG A 457 -29.45 39.34 -44.59
N SER A 458 -28.54 40.10 -43.95
CA SER A 458 -27.95 41.44 -44.30
C SER A 458 -28.77 42.51 -45.08
N PRO A 459 -28.47 43.84 -45.02
CA PRO A 459 -27.16 44.48 -44.69
C PRO A 459 -27.16 45.87 -43.97
N LEU A 460 -25.96 46.43 -43.65
CA LEU A 460 -25.49 47.77 -44.10
C LEU A 460 -24.08 48.19 -43.55
N GLN A 461 -23.16 48.53 -44.48
CA GLN A 461 -22.05 49.53 -44.57
C GLN A 461 -21.44 50.19 -43.30
N SER A 462 -20.15 50.60 -43.23
CA SER A 462 -19.21 51.21 -44.23
C SER A 462 -17.76 50.66 -44.16
N LYS A 463 -17.00 50.50 -45.27
CA LYS A 463 -16.10 51.49 -45.98
C LYS A 463 -14.99 52.06 -45.05
N ILE A 464 -13.66 51.96 -45.28
CA ILE A 464 -12.81 52.12 -46.51
C ILE A 464 -11.46 51.33 -46.43
N SER A 465 -10.81 51.06 -47.59
CA SER A 465 -9.38 50.64 -47.78
C SER A 465 -8.73 51.49 -48.90
N PRO A 466 -7.37 51.56 -49.03
CA PRO A 466 -6.57 50.65 -49.91
C PRO A 466 -5.41 49.92 -49.17
N GLU A 467 -4.87 48.75 -49.56
CA GLU A 467 -4.06 48.37 -50.77
C GLU A 467 -2.56 48.79 -50.60
N VAL A 468 -1.50 48.00 -50.87
CA VAL A 468 -1.13 47.14 -52.03
C VAL A 468 -0.33 45.86 -51.62
N HIS A 469 -0.17 44.90 -52.55
CA HIS A 469 0.44 43.54 -52.54
C HIS A 469 1.91 43.50 -53.08
N PRO A 470 2.59 42.36 -53.45
CA PRO A 470 2.67 40.93 -52.99
C PRO A 470 4.14 40.32 -52.97
N GLU A 471 4.28 38.98 -53.05
CA GLU A 471 5.39 38.19 -53.68
C GLU A 471 6.75 37.96 -52.91
N ILE A 472 7.55 36.87 -53.07
CA ILE A 472 7.45 35.59 -53.85
C ILE A 472 8.21 34.36 -53.22
N PHE A 473 8.26 33.24 -53.95
CA PHE A 473 8.70 31.85 -53.62
C PHE A 473 10.23 31.53 -53.53
N GLN A 474 10.53 30.48 -52.73
CA GLN A 474 11.46 29.31 -52.93
C GLN A 474 13.03 29.37 -53.05
N GLN A 475 13.66 28.52 -52.21
CA GLN A 475 14.74 27.51 -52.45
C GLN A 475 16.22 27.86 -52.78
N ARG A 476 17.11 26.96 -52.28
CA ARG A 476 18.50 26.61 -52.73
C ARG A 476 19.61 27.68 -52.52
N GLU A 477 20.91 27.38 -52.40
CA GLU A 477 21.72 26.16 -52.09
C GLU A 477 23.17 26.61 -51.73
N VAL A 478 24.10 25.68 -51.37
CA VAL A 478 25.58 25.89 -51.22
C VAL A 478 25.99 26.87 -50.06
N SER A 479 27.17 26.88 -49.43
CA SER A 479 28.49 26.28 -49.70
C SER A 479 29.28 25.86 -48.44
N GLN A 480 30.37 25.08 -48.66
CA GLN A 480 31.49 24.87 -47.72
C GLN A 480 32.35 26.14 -47.53
N PRO A 481 33.41 26.06 -46.70
CA PRO A 481 34.76 25.98 -47.32
C PRO A 481 35.59 24.75 -46.88
N ASP A 482 36.67 24.51 -47.61
CA ASP A 482 37.60 23.39 -47.45
C ASP A 482 38.88 23.75 -46.66
N ASP A 483 39.59 22.73 -46.18
CA ASP A 483 41.05 22.50 -46.34
C ASP A 483 41.38 21.13 -45.68
N ALA A 484 41.97 20.11 -46.33
CA ALA A 484 43.26 20.00 -47.04
C ALA A 484 44.46 20.04 -46.06
N LEU A 485 45.49 19.17 -46.06
CA LEU A 485 45.88 17.90 -46.73
C LEU A 485 46.93 17.22 -45.78
N SER A 486 47.48 16.00 -45.86
CA SER A 486 47.44 14.75 -46.67
C SER A 486 48.21 13.66 -45.86
N GLY A 487 48.27 12.35 -46.15
CA GLY A 487 47.74 11.48 -47.22
C GLY A 487 48.49 10.13 -47.22
N ASP A 488 48.03 9.15 -48.00
CA ASP A 488 48.72 7.90 -48.44
C ASP A 488 49.23 6.86 -47.39
N SER A 489 49.30 5.55 -47.68
CA SER A 489 48.97 4.77 -48.90
C SER A 489 48.77 3.26 -48.63
N SER A 490 48.17 2.56 -49.61
CA SER A 490 48.33 1.12 -49.96
C SER A 490 47.70 -0.01 -49.11
N SER A 491 47.30 -1.07 -49.81
CA SER A 491 46.69 -2.36 -49.37
C SER A 491 47.73 -3.52 -49.60
N PRO A 492 47.44 -4.86 -49.57
CA PRO A 492 46.17 -5.60 -49.40
C PRO A 492 46.20 -6.95 -48.59
N ILE A 493 45.00 -7.53 -48.49
CA ILE A 493 44.56 -8.95 -48.38
C ILE A 493 45.62 -10.05 -48.71
N PRO A 494 45.70 -11.15 -47.92
CA PRO A 494 45.27 -12.48 -48.43
C PRO A 494 44.48 -13.38 -47.44
N LEU A 495 43.77 -14.37 -48.00
CA LEU A 495 43.07 -15.45 -47.30
C LEU A 495 44.03 -16.58 -46.88
N ASN A 496 43.57 -17.49 -46.00
CA ASN A 496 43.73 -18.93 -46.30
C ASN A 496 42.69 -19.84 -45.60
N SER A 497 42.52 -21.06 -46.12
CA SER A 497 41.55 -22.06 -45.66
C SER A 497 42.18 -23.46 -45.55
N THR A 498 41.63 -24.36 -44.71
CA THR A 498 41.82 -25.82 -44.90
C THR A 498 40.80 -26.66 -44.10
N THR A 499 40.66 -27.92 -44.50
CA THR A 499 39.66 -28.90 -44.01
C THR A 499 40.29 -30.21 -43.55
N LYS A 500 39.61 -30.93 -42.64
CA LYS A 500 39.46 -32.41 -42.47
C LYS A 500 38.80 -32.66 -41.09
N THR A 501 37.79 -33.51 -40.87
CA THR A 501 37.29 -34.79 -41.46
C THR A 501 37.82 -36.06 -40.77
N SER A 502 36.98 -36.61 -39.88
CA SER A 502 36.74 -38.02 -39.51
C SER A 502 37.90 -39.03 -39.36
N GLN A 503 37.93 -39.76 -38.23
CA GLN A 503 37.45 -41.16 -38.17
C GLN A 503 37.45 -41.77 -36.75
N THR A 504 36.77 -42.92 -36.59
CA THR A 504 36.59 -43.71 -35.37
C THR A 504 37.45 -44.98 -35.38
N ALA A 505 37.89 -45.45 -34.21
CA ALA A 505 38.44 -46.80 -34.02
C ALA A 505 38.05 -47.38 -32.64
N TYR A 506 37.82 -48.69 -32.56
CA TYR A 506 37.55 -49.46 -31.33
C TYR A 506 38.85 -50.10 -30.80
N ALA A 507 39.00 -50.16 -29.47
CA ALA A 507 39.87 -51.12 -28.78
C ALA A 507 39.32 -51.41 -27.37
N VAL A 508 39.61 -52.60 -26.84
CA VAL A 508 39.08 -53.10 -25.55
C VAL A 508 40.17 -53.06 -24.47
N GLY A 509 39.81 -52.63 -23.26
CA GLY A 509 40.67 -52.64 -22.06
C GLY A 509 39.81 -52.63 -20.78
N ALA A 510 40.32 -53.22 -19.70
CA ALA A 510 39.54 -53.49 -18.49
C ALA A 510 39.97 -52.65 -17.26
N ALA A 511 39.27 -52.88 -16.14
CA ALA A 511 39.55 -52.47 -14.75
C ALA A 511 38.99 -51.12 -14.24
N LEU A 512 37.90 -51.28 -13.46
CA LEU A 512 37.52 -50.67 -12.16
C LEU A 512 38.20 -49.38 -11.63
N ASN A 513 37.36 -48.61 -10.93
CA ASN A 513 37.63 -47.48 -10.02
C ASN A 513 38.13 -46.15 -10.64
N GLY A 514 37.31 -45.11 -10.50
CA GLY A 514 37.67 -43.71 -10.74
C GLY A 514 36.47 -42.79 -10.45
N ASP A 515 36.69 -41.71 -9.70
CA ASP A 515 35.63 -40.77 -9.33
C ASP A 515 35.11 -39.98 -10.54
N HIS A 516 33.79 -40.00 -10.73
CA HIS A 516 33.15 -39.31 -11.86
C HIS A 516 32.98 -37.81 -11.60
N ILE A 517 34.09 -37.06 -11.72
CA ILE A 517 34.04 -35.59 -11.82
C ILE A 517 33.26 -35.22 -13.10
N MET A 518 32.05 -34.68 -12.94
CA MET A 518 31.29 -34.15 -14.09
C MET A 518 32.04 -32.95 -14.68
N THR A 519 32.22 -32.95 -16.01
CA THR A 519 32.74 -31.77 -16.70
C THR A 519 31.72 -30.64 -16.70
N ALA A 520 32.18 -29.38 -16.71
CA ALA A 520 31.28 -28.21 -16.69
C ALA A 520 30.25 -28.19 -17.84
N LYS A 521 30.58 -28.76 -19.01
CA LYS A 521 29.61 -28.93 -20.11
C LYS A 521 28.49 -29.93 -19.79
N SER A 522 28.79 -30.99 -19.04
CA SER A 522 27.81 -31.96 -18.56
C SER A 522 26.88 -31.33 -17.52
N GLN A 523 27.41 -30.46 -16.65
CA GLN A 523 26.61 -29.69 -15.70
C GLN A 523 25.73 -28.65 -16.40
N LEU A 524 26.26 -27.90 -17.39
CA LEU A 524 25.44 -26.97 -18.19
C LEU A 524 24.29 -27.69 -18.88
N ALA A 525 24.54 -28.82 -19.53
CA ALA A 525 23.50 -29.61 -20.21
C ALA A 525 22.45 -30.16 -19.22
N LEU A 526 22.83 -30.49 -17.98
CA LEU A 526 21.90 -30.85 -16.91
C LEU A 526 21.08 -29.66 -16.42
N VAL A 527 21.68 -28.47 -16.30
CA VAL A 527 20.98 -27.22 -15.93
C VAL A 527 20.01 -26.78 -17.02
N GLU A 528 20.39 -26.86 -18.30
CA GLU A 528 19.48 -26.59 -19.43
C GLU A 528 18.34 -27.60 -19.51
N LYS A 529 18.64 -28.89 -19.29
CA LYS A 529 17.60 -29.94 -19.24
C LYS A 529 16.66 -29.77 -18.03
N ALA A 530 17.17 -29.34 -16.87
CA ALA A 530 16.34 -28.97 -15.72
C ALA A 530 15.48 -27.74 -16.03
N ARG A 531 16.04 -26.68 -16.64
CA ARG A 531 15.31 -25.49 -17.12
C ARG A 531 14.18 -25.86 -18.11
N SER A 532 14.33 -26.95 -18.88
CA SER A 532 13.30 -27.47 -19.79
C SER A 532 12.16 -28.27 -19.12
N LEU A 533 12.32 -28.67 -17.85
CA LEU A 533 11.37 -29.51 -17.10
C LEU A 533 10.61 -28.74 -16.00
N ILE A 534 10.91 -27.46 -15.81
CA ILE A 534 10.21 -26.58 -14.87
C ILE A 534 8.98 -25.97 -15.57
N PRO A 535 7.78 -25.97 -14.94
CA PRO A 535 6.63 -25.23 -15.45
C PRO A 535 6.98 -23.75 -15.63
N GLN A 536 6.77 -23.18 -16.81
CA GLN A 536 7.18 -21.79 -17.11
C GLN A 536 6.36 -20.78 -16.28
N TRP A 537 6.96 -20.25 -15.22
CA TRP A 537 6.38 -19.24 -14.32
C TRP A 537 6.30 -17.82 -14.92
N PHE A 538 6.34 -17.69 -16.26
CA PHE A 538 6.44 -16.42 -16.96
C PHE A 538 5.46 -16.35 -18.13
N CYS A 539 4.25 -15.87 -17.86
CA CYS A 539 3.36 -15.33 -18.89
C CYS A 539 3.61 -13.81 -18.98
N TRP A 540 4.53 -13.42 -19.85
CA TRP A 540 4.82 -12.02 -20.17
C TRP A 540 4.72 -11.85 -21.69
N SER A 541 4.15 -10.74 -22.14
CA SER A 541 4.06 -10.42 -23.57
C SER A 541 5.46 -10.27 -24.19
N LYS A 542 5.51 -10.49 -25.50
CA LYS A 542 6.58 -9.99 -26.38
C LYS A 542 6.73 -8.48 -26.24
#